data_AF-A0A9J8C1N7-F1
#
_entry.id   AF-A0A9J8C1N7-F1
#
_cell.length_a   1.000
_cell.length_b   1.000
_cell.length_c   1.000
_cell.angle_alpha   90.00
_cell.angle_beta   90.00
_cell.angle_gamma   90.00
#
_symmetry.space_group_name_H-M   'P 1'
#
loop_
_entity.id
_entity.type
_entity.pdbx_description
1 polymer ?
#
loop_
_entity_poly.entity_id
_entity_poly.type
_entity_poly.pdbx_seq_one_letter_code
_entity_poly.pdbx_strand_id
1 'polypeptide(L)'
;MPANNLLVAACTLFTGATYVDIDDWASLLNLQIPKKTTFYAIQSSYLIPVVDVMYKEQQEKLLEGLRTQNILQKGVHLSGDGRNDSPGFSAKYCTYSIMDGSTNQVVHYELVQVTEAASSVGMEPIGFKRGLNSLLEMGIDIDVMTTDRSPSIRKIMRVDYPQIHHEFDIWHVVKGFFKKLLSVSKKKENVDLQPWIKSICNHLWYACASCNGDPEVLTEKWKSLLHHICGEHRWEENGRQQTCAHDDLTHDQQRRKRWLRKESTAFRTLSTLVLHPNLLKDMRQMALFKHTGNLEVYHSVLLKYCRKNLHFHYSSMTARSQLAVMDHNENVNRQQATTSSGVPRYNIVFPKQNKDWLARRIYEPTTQNFRDELLQRVQERRSDPNVRFKDPSSQVSLPDIPCNIATKPKPDKEAAIAKHVSRFSK
;
A
#
# COMPACT_ATOMS: atom_id res chain seq x y z
N MET A 1 -28.24 -10.46 -27.91
CA MET A 1 -28.30 -9.83 -26.57
C MET A 1 -28.52 -8.34 -26.77
N PRO A 2 -29.48 -7.71 -26.07
CA PRO A 2 -29.72 -6.26 -26.15
C PRO A 2 -28.46 -5.46 -25.77
N ALA A 3 -28.17 -4.37 -26.50
CA ALA A 3 -26.99 -3.54 -26.24
C ALA A 3 -26.98 -2.96 -24.82
N ASN A 4 -28.15 -2.53 -24.33
CA ASN A 4 -28.30 -2.01 -22.97
C ASN A 4 -27.81 -3.01 -21.90
N ASN A 5 -28.05 -4.31 -22.08
CA ASN A 5 -27.63 -5.31 -21.09
C ASN A 5 -26.12 -5.40 -20.97
N LEU A 6 -25.41 -5.30 -22.10
CA LEU A 6 -23.96 -5.30 -22.15
C LEU A 6 -23.40 -4.05 -21.47
N LEU A 7 -23.94 -2.88 -21.83
CA LEU A 7 -23.49 -1.58 -21.33
C LEU A 7 -23.76 -1.41 -19.83
N VAL A 8 -24.97 -1.76 -19.35
CA VAL A 8 -25.28 -1.71 -17.91
C VAL A 8 -24.33 -2.62 -17.13
N ALA A 9 -24.07 -3.83 -17.61
CA ALA A 9 -23.14 -4.74 -16.95
C ALA A 9 -21.70 -4.20 -16.95
N ALA A 10 -21.25 -3.64 -18.08
CA ALA A 10 -19.93 -3.02 -18.23
C ALA A 10 -19.76 -1.83 -17.29
N CYS A 11 -20.68 -0.85 -17.34
CA CYS A 11 -20.67 0.33 -16.49
C CYS A 11 -20.70 -0.02 -15.00
N THR A 12 -21.48 -1.04 -14.61
CA THR A 12 -21.52 -1.53 -13.22
C THR A 12 -20.14 -2.03 -12.77
N LEU A 13 -19.48 -2.87 -13.56
CA LEU A 13 -18.18 -3.42 -13.19
C LEU A 13 -17.07 -2.36 -13.23
N PHE A 14 -17.00 -1.56 -14.30
CA PHE A 14 -15.90 -0.62 -14.55
C PHE A 14 -15.90 0.57 -13.60
N THR A 15 -17.05 0.89 -12.99
CA THR A 15 -17.15 1.90 -11.92
C THR A 15 -16.84 1.34 -10.52
N GLY A 16 -16.70 0.01 -10.40
CA GLY A 16 -16.47 -0.68 -9.14
C GLY A 16 -17.76 -1.04 -8.37
N ALA A 17 -18.94 -0.67 -8.89
CA ALA A 17 -20.22 -1.02 -8.30
C ALA A 17 -20.49 -2.54 -8.34
N THR A 18 -21.43 -3.00 -7.53
CA THR A 18 -21.90 -4.39 -7.57
C THR A 18 -23.26 -4.49 -8.24
N TYR A 19 -23.62 -5.70 -8.66
CA TYR A 19 -24.97 -5.96 -9.17
C TYR A 19 -26.03 -5.51 -8.16
N VAL A 20 -25.86 -5.84 -6.88
CA VAL A 20 -26.83 -5.51 -5.83
C VAL A 20 -26.99 -4.00 -5.70
N ASP A 21 -25.89 -3.24 -5.68
CA ASP A 21 -25.95 -1.77 -5.59
C ASP A 21 -26.79 -1.18 -6.75
N ILE A 22 -26.62 -1.70 -7.98
CA ILE A 22 -27.31 -1.19 -9.17
C ILE A 22 -28.74 -1.71 -9.28
N ASP A 23 -29.00 -2.95 -8.85
CA ASP A 23 -30.34 -3.56 -8.80
C ASP A 23 -31.23 -2.85 -7.78
N ASP A 24 -30.70 -2.53 -6.60
CA ASP A 24 -31.39 -1.75 -5.58
C ASP A 24 -31.71 -0.35 -6.11
N TRP A 25 -30.73 0.35 -6.70
CA TRP A 25 -30.92 1.68 -7.29
C TRP A 25 -31.95 1.66 -8.43
N ALA A 26 -31.87 0.68 -9.34
CA ALA A 26 -32.77 0.55 -10.46
C ALA A 26 -34.21 0.24 -10.02
N SER A 27 -34.36 -0.57 -8.96
CA SER A 27 -35.66 -0.91 -8.38
C SER A 27 -36.38 0.31 -7.83
N LEU A 28 -35.66 1.26 -7.21
CA LEU A 28 -36.25 2.52 -6.73
C LEU A 28 -36.82 3.38 -7.86
N LEU A 29 -36.24 3.28 -9.06
CA LEU A 29 -36.68 4.02 -10.25
C LEU A 29 -37.60 3.20 -11.18
N ASN A 30 -37.92 1.95 -10.81
CA ASN A 30 -38.62 0.99 -11.66
C ASN A 30 -37.94 0.78 -13.04
N LEU A 31 -36.60 0.83 -13.06
CA LEU A 31 -35.80 0.57 -14.25
C LEU A 31 -35.50 -0.92 -14.41
N GLN A 32 -35.69 -1.46 -15.61
CA GLN A 32 -35.31 -2.84 -15.89
C GLN A 32 -33.82 -2.95 -16.23
N ILE A 33 -33.12 -3.78 -15.48
CA ILE A 33 -31.73 -4.15 -15.72
C ILE A 33 -31.63 -5.67 -15.97
N PRO A 34 -30.50 -6.17 -16.52
CA PRO A 34 -30.31 -7.60 -16.73
C PRO A 34 -30.44 -8.36 -15.41
N LYS A 35 -31.07 -9.54 -15.41
CA LYS A 35 -31.11 -10.38 -14.20
C LYS A 35 -29.70 -10.72 -13.72
N LYS A 36 -29.54 -10.94 -12.41
CA LYS A 36 -28.28 -11.34 -11.77
C LYS A 36 -27.50 -12.42 -12.52
N THR A 37 -28.16 -13.51 -12.94
CA THR A 37 -27.52 -14.60 -13.68
C THR A 37 -27.02 -14.18 -15.05
N THR A 38 -27.76 -13.31 -15.75
CA THR A 38 -27.35 -12.72 -17.02
C THR A 38 -26.18 -11.75 -16.84
N PHE A 39 -26.22 -10.90 -15.80
CA PHE A 39 -25.12 -10.01 -15.46
C PHE A 39 -23.79 -10.77 -15.29
N TYR A 40 -23.77 -11.82 -14.47
CA TYR A 40 -22.54 -12.58 -14.25
C TYR A 40 -22.08 -13.35 -15.49
N ALA A 41 -23.00 -13.84 -16.32
CA ALA A 41 -22.65 -14.46 -17.59
C ALA A 41 -22.03 -13.47 -18.59
N ILE A 42 -22.52 -12.21 -18.62
CA ILE A 42 -21.93 -11.13 -19.42
C ILE A 42 -20.55 -10.80 -18.88
N GLN A 43 -20.42 -10.67 -17.56
CA GLN A 43 -19.16 -10.39 -16.90
C GLN A 43 -18.09 -11.43 -17.23
N SER A 44 -18.39 -12.73 -17.12
CA SER A 44 -17.42 -13.79 -17.38
C SER A 44 -17.05 -13.92 -18.86
N SER A 45 -18.01 -13.74 -19.77
CA SER A 45 -17.79 -13.96 -21.22
C SER A 45 -17.13 -12.78 -21.92
N TYR A 46 -17.47 -11.54 -21.51
CA TYR A 46 -17.07 -10.33 -22.22
C TYR A 46 -16.21 -9.39 -21.37
N LEU A 47 -16.65 -9.07 -20.15
CA LEU A 47 -16.05 -7.96 -19.40
C LEU A 47 -14.70 -8.33 -18.79
N ILE A 48 -14.63 -9.45 -18.05
CA ILE A 48 -13.40 -9.91 -17.39
C ILE A 48 -12.26 -10.13 -18.42
N PRO A 49 -12.48 -10.81 -19.56
CA PRO A 49 -11.43 -10.95 -20.58
C PRO A 49 -10.93 -9.61 -21.14
N VAL A 50 -11.81 -8.63 -21.38
CA VAL A 50 -11.39 -7.31 -21.88
C VAL A 50 -10.54 -6.58 -20.84
N VAL A 51 -10.93 -6.63 -19.57
CA VAL A 51 -10.16 -6.05 -18.47
C VAL A 51 -8.77 -6.70 -18.37
N ASP A 52 -8.71 -8.03 -18.48
CA ASP A 52 -7.45 -8.78 -18.40
C ASP A 52 -6.49 -8.43 -19.55
N VAL A 53 -6.99 -8.38 -20.79
CA VAL A 53 -6.19 -7.99 -21.96
C VAL A 53 -5.67 -6.57 -21.83
N MET A 54 -6.55 -5.61 -21.50
CA MET A 54 -6.14 -4.21 -21.38
C MET A 54 -5.14 -3.99 -20.23
N TYR A 55 -5.32 -4.69 -19.11
CA TYR A 55 -4.34 -4.67 -18.03
C TYR A 55 -2.98 -5.20 -18.48
N LYS A 56 -2.93 -6.34 -19.19
CA LYS A 56 -1.69 -6.93 -19.69
C LYS A 56 -0.97 -6.00 -20.66
N GLU A 57 -1.71 -5.34 -21.55
CA GLU A 57 -1.15 -4.34 -22.46
C GLU A 57 -0.60 -3.11 -21.71
N GLN A 58 -1.30 -2.61 -20.69
CA GLN A 58 -0.78 -1.52 -19.85
C GLN A 58 0.46 -1.98 -19.09
N GLN A 59 0.44 -3.19 -18.53
CA GLN A 59 1.56 -3.77 -17.80
C GLN A 59 2.79 -3.90 -18.69
N GLU A 60 2.66 -4.43 -19.90
CA GLU A 60 3.81 -4.59 -20.82
C GLU A 60 4.46 -3.24 -21.13
N LYS A 61 3.67 -2.19 -21.38
CA LYS A 61 4.20 -0.83 -21.57
C LYS A 61 5.00 -0.32 -20.37
N LEU A 62 4.53 -0.61 -19.14
CA LEU A 62 5.24 -0.25 -17.93
C LEU A 62 6.55 -1.06 -17.79
N LEU A 63 6.51 -2.35 -18.11
CA LEU A 63 7.69 -3.22 -18.08
C LEU A 63 8.74 -2.81 -19.12
N GLU A 64 8.33 -2.42 -20.33
CA GLU A 64 9.21 -1.82 -21.34
C GLU A 64 9.87 -0.54 -20.82
N GLY A 65 9.11 0.29 -20.11
CA GLY A 65 9.63 1.47 -19.41
C GLY A 65 10.71 1.12 -18.39
N LEU A 66 10.47 0.08 -17.56
CA LEU A 66 11.46 -0.42 -16.60
C LEU A 66 12.70 -0.96 -17.33
N ARG A 67 12.55 -1.85 -18.32
CA ARG A 67 13.68 -2.36 -19.13
C ARG A 67 14.52 -1.23 -19.73
N THR A 68 13.88 -0.15 -20.16
CA THR A 68 14.58 1.05 -20.64
C THR A 68 15.39 1.73 -19.53
N GLN A 69 14.86 1.80 -18.30
CA GLN A 69 15.63 2.29 -17.14
C GLN A 69 16.85 1.41 -16.84
N ASN A 70 16.72 0.09 -16.94
CA ASN A 70 17.84 -0.85 -16.79
C ASN A 70 18.94 -0.58 -17.84
N ILE A 71 18.56 -0.44 -19.11
CA ILE A 71 19.50 -0.14 -20.21
C ILE A 71 20.21 1.20 -19.97
N LEU A 72 19.48 2.20 -19.47
CA LEU A 72 20.03 3.52 -19.16
C LEU A 72 20.78 3.58 -17.81
N GLN A 73 20.92 2.46 -17.10
CA GLN A 73 21.58 2.35 -15.79
C GLN A 73 21.03 3.36 -14.76
N LYS A 74 19.73 3.63 -14.81
CA LYS A 74 19.07 4.56 -13.87
C LYS A 74 18.68 3.90 -12.54
N GLY A 75 18.79 2.59 -12.45
CA GLY A 75 18.37 1.77 -11.33
C GLY A 75 16.85 1.65 -11.24
N VAL A 76 16.33 0.43 -11.06
CA VAL A 76 14.91 0.16 -10.82
C VAL A 76 14.66 0.02 -9.33
N HIS A 77 13.92 1.00 -8.79
CA HIS A 77 13.56 1.06 -7.38
C HIS A 77 12.08 0.75 -7.24
N LEU A 78 11.75 -0.39 -6.64
CA LEU A 78 10.39 -0.84 -6.43
C LEU A 78 9.99 -0.75 -4.96
N SER A 79 8.68 -0.73 -4.74
CA SER A 79 8.06 -0.80 -3.42
C SER A 79 6.94 -1.81 -3.43
N GLY A 80 6.70 -2.50 -2.31
CA GLY A 80 5.68 -3.54 -2.22
C GLY A 80 4.93 -3.54 -0.90
N ASP A 81 3.61 -3.78 -0.98
CA ASP A 81 2.74 -3.91 0.18
C ASP A 81 1.56 -4.88 -0.12
N GLY A 82 1.08 -5.55 0.93
CA GLY A 82 0.02 -6.54 0.88
C GLY A 82 -1.26 -6.08 1.56
N ARG A 83 -2.40 -6.26 0.89
CA ARG A 83 -3.73 -5.92 1.44
C ARG A 83 -4.66 -7.12 1.44
N ASN A 84 -5.13 -7.48 2.63
CA ASN A 84 -6.20 -8.48 2.80
C ASN A 84 -7.61 -7.93 2.48
N ASP A 85 -8.45 -8.79 1.94
CA ASP A 85 -9.82 -8.50 1.49
C ASP A 85 -10.83 -8.32 2.63
N SER A 86 -10.58 -8.83 3.84
CA SER A 86 -11.41 -8.53 5.01
C SER A 86 -10.55 -8.35 6.27
N PRO A 87 -11.06 -7.64 7.29
CA PRO A 87 -10.36 -7.52 8.57
C PRO A 87 -10.45 -8.82 9.40
N GLY A 88 -9.43 -9.11 10.21
CA GLY A 88 -9.42 -10.23 11.16
C GLY A 88 -9.08 -11.59 10.53
N PHE A 89 -9.52 -12.67 11.17
CA PHE A 89 -9.21 -14.06 10.75
C PHE A 89 -10.13 -14.59 9.63
N SER A 90 -10.88 -13.73 8.93
CA SER A 90 -11.81 -14.11 7.86
C SER A 90 -11.31 -13.81 6.45
N ALA A 91 -10.08 -13.30 6.30
CA ALA A 91 -9.53 -12.94 5.00
C ALA A 91 -9.44 -14.16 4.08
N LYS A 92 -10.02 -14.05 2.88
CA LYS A 92 -9.95 -15.07 1.83
C LYS A 92 -8.84 -14.76 0.83
N TYR A 93 -8.59 -13.48 0.55
CA TYR A 93 -7.64 -13.04 -0.45
C TYR A 93 -6.69 -11.98 0.09
N CYS A 94 -5.42 -12.06 -0.32
CA CYS A 94 -4.43 -11.01 -0.20
C CYS A 94 -4.04 -10.51 -1.59
N THR A 95 -4.12 -9.21 -1.81
CA THR A 95 -3.57 -8.56 -3.01
C THR A 95 -2.25 -7.92 -2.65
N TYR A 96 -1.15 -8.49 -3.13
CA TYR A 96 0.19 -7.93 -2.99
C TYR A 96 0.48 -7.06 -4.22
N SER A 97 0.87 -5.81 -4.04
CA SER A 97 1.07 -4.87 -5.15
C SER A 97 2.49 -4.33 -5.15
N ILE A 98 3.09 -4.25 -6.33
CA ILE A 98 4.45 -3.75 -6.56
C ILE A 98 4.36 -2.49 -7.40
N MET A 99 4.95 -1.42 -6.89
CA MET A 99 4.90 -0.07 -7.45
C MET A 99 6.30 0.41 -7.77
N ASP A 100 6.46 1.01 -8.95
CA ASP A 100 7.68 1.71 -9.33
C ASP A 100 7.80 3.02 -8.55
N GLY A 101 8.92 3.18 -7.84
CA GLY A 101 9.17 4.35 -7.00
C GLY A 101 9.43 5.64 -7.77
N SER A 102 9.71 5.57 -9.08
CA SER A 102 9.93 6.75 -9.92
C SER A 102 8.62 7.32 -10.47
N THR A 103 7.74 6.48 -11.00
CA THR A 103 6.46 6.88 -11.60
C THR A 103 5.27 6.80 -10.64
N ASN A 104 5.42 6.09 -9.52
CA ASN A 104 4.35 5.73 -8.57
C ASN A 104 3.24 4.87 -9.19
N GLN A 105 3.48 4.29 -10.36
CA GLN A 105 2.54 3.38 -11.03
C GLN A 105 2.72 1.95 -10.48
N VAL A 106 1.60 1.24 -10.34
CA VAL A 106 1.60 -0.19 -10.01
C VAL A 106 1.96 -0.95 -11.27
N VAL A 107 3.11 -1.62 -11.24
CA VAL A 107 3.68 -2.36 -12.38
C VAL A 107 3.31 -3.84 -12.33
N HIS A 108 2.99 -4.35 -11.14
CA HIS A 108 2.62 -5.74 -10.95
C HIS A 108 1.77 -5.91 -9.70
N TYR A 109 0.91 -6.92 -9.68
CA TYR A 109 0.23 -7.35 -8.47
C TYR A 109 0.04 -8.87 -8.49
N GLU A 110 -0.08 -9.46 -7.31
CA GLU A 110 -0.34 -10.87 -7.08
C GLU A 110 -1.58 -11.05 -6.21
N LEU A 111 -2.46 -11.97 -6.59
CA LEU A 111 -3.67 -12.32 -5.83
C LEU A 111 -3.53 -13.72 -5.24
N VAL A 112 -3.34 -13.79 -3.92
CA VAL A 112 -3.17 -15.04 -3.18
C VAL A 112 -4.45 -15.38 -2.41
N GLN A 113 -4.95 -16.61 -2.57
CA GLN A 113 -6.05 -17.15 -1.76
C GLN A 113 -5.51 -17.80 -0.48
N VAL A 114 -6.24 -17.70 0.62
CA VAL A 114 -5.85 -18.26 1.93
C VAL A 114 -5.62 -19.77 1.90
N THR A 115 -6.20 -20.51 0.97
CA THR A 115 -5.97 -21.97 0.79
C THR A 115 -4.57 -22.29 0.31
N GLU A 116 -3.87 -21.32 -0.27
CA GLU A 116 -2.48 -21.42 -0.70
C GLU A 116 -1.50 -21.12 0.44
N ALA A 117 -2.00 -20.70 1.61
CA ALA A 117 -1.22 -20.35 2.78
C ALA A 117 -1.73 -21.07 4.03
N ALA A 118 -0.89 -21.15 5.07
CA ALA A 118 -1.34 -21.66 6.37
C ALA A 118 -2.26 -20.68 7.13
N SER A 119 -2.22 -19.38 6.78
CA SER A 119 -3.01 -18.34 7.41
C SER A 119 -3.08 -17.08 6.54
N SER A 120 -3.96 -16.14 6.88
CA SER A 120 -4.05 -14.85 6.20
C SER A 120 -2.76 -14.01 6.29
N VAL A 121 -1.99 -14.16 7.37
CA VAL A 121 -0.67 -13.52 7.53
C VAL A 121 0.36 -14.16 6.59
N GLY A 122 0.20 -15.47 6.30
CA GLY A 122 1.08 -16.20 5.39
C GLY A 122 0.87 -15.88 3.91
N MET A 123 -0.23 -15.22 3.52
CA MET A 123 -0.48 -14.87 2.12
C MET A 123 0.44 -13.76 1.62
N GLU A 124 0.74 -12.78 2.45
CA GLU A 124 1.62 -11.64 2.10
C GLU A 124 3.02 -12.07 1.64
N PRO A 125 3.80 -12.88 2.39
CA PRO A 125 5.11 -13.32 1.93
C PRO A 125 5.05 -14.18 0.65
N ILE A 126 3.96 -14.93 0.43
CA ILE A 126 3.75 -15.68 -0.81
C ILE A 126 3.55 -14.72 -1.99
N GLY A 127 2.66 -13.74 -1.84
CA GLY A 127 2.40 -12.73 -2.86
C GLY A 127 3.63 -11.89 -3.19
N PHE A 128 4.39 -11.49 -2.17
CA PHE A 128 5.68 -10.82 -2.34
C PHE A 128 6.65 -11.65 -3.18
N LYS A 129 6.88 -12.90 -2.79
CA LYS A 129 7.86 -13.77 -3.46
C LYS A 129 7.46 -14.07 -4.91
N ARG A 130 6.18 -14.36 -5.15
CA ARG A 130 5.66 -14.59 -6.51
C ARG A 130 5.83 -13.34 -7.38
N GLY A 131 5.40 -12.18 -6.90
CA GLY A 131 5.47 -10.95 -7.69
C GLY A 131 6.90 -10.53 -8.00
N LEU A 132 7.83 -10.71 -7.05
CA LEU A 132 9.24 -10.42 -7.28
C LEU A 132 9.87 -11.39 -8.30
N ASN A 133 9.59 -12.70 -8.18
CA ASN A 133 10.01 -13.69 -9.17
C ASN A 133 9.46 -13.38 -10.56
N SER A 134 8.17 -13.08 -10.67
CA SER A 134 7.51 -12.72 -11.93
C SER A 134 8.25 -11.57 -12.62
N LEU A 135 8.61 -10.51 -11.90
CA LEU A 135 9.34 -9.37 -12.47
C LEU A 135 10.76 -9.74 -12.92
N LEU A 136 11.48 -10.53 -12.13
CA LEU A 136 12.82 -11.02 -12.48
C LEU A 136 12.79 -11.92 -13.72
N GLU A 137 11.81 -12.83 -13.80
CA GLU A 137 11.58 -13.72 -14.94
C GLU A 137 11.19 -12.94 -16.21
N MET A 138 10.50 -11.81 -16.06
CA MET A 138 10.19 -10.87 -17.15
C MET A 138 11.37 -10.00 -17.58
N GLY A 139 12.57 -10.24 -17.02
CA GLY A 139 13.82 -9.60 -17.38
C GLY A 139 14.04 -8.22 -16.76
N ILE A 140 13.35 -7.91 -15.66
CA ILE A 140 13.57 -6.67 -14.91
C ILE A 140 14.66 -6.92 -13.87
N ASP A 141 15.82 -6.30 -14.01
CA ASP A 141 16.82 -6.23 -12.94
C ASP A 141 16.40 -5.17 -11.91
N ILE A 142 16.41 -5.53 -10.63
CA ILE A 142 15.83 -4.72 -9.54
C ILE A 142 16.94 -4.35 -8.57
N ASP A 143 17.26 -3.06 -8.50
CA ASP A 143 18.31 -2.54 -7.63
C ASP A 143 17.86 -2.44 -6.18
N VAL A 144 16.65 -1.91 -5.96
CA VAL A 144 16.12 -1.63 -4.63
C VAL A 144 14.70 -2.11 -4.50
N MET A 145 14.42 -2.87 -3.44
CA MET A 145 13.06 -3.23 -3.04
C MET A 145 12.73 -2.60 -1.68
N THR A 146 11.66 -1.81 -1.62
CA THR A 146 11.19 -1.16 -0.39
C THR A 146 9.96 -1.86 0.16
N THR A 147 9.98 -2.28 1.42
CA THR A 147 8.82 -2.92 2.07
C THR A 147 8.63 -2.47 3.50
N ASP A 148 7.50 -2.84 4.10
CA ASP A 148 7.34 -2.77 5.55
C ASP A 148 8.38 -3.62 6.28
N ARG A 149 8.54 -3.35 7.58
CA ARG A 149 9.45 -4.07 8.49
C ARG A 149 8.89 -5.45 8.89
N SER A 150 8.49 -6.26 7.91
CA SER A 150 7.96 -7.61 8.10
C SER A 150 9.11 -8.62 8.31
N PRO A 151 9.11 -9.40 9.41
CA PRO A 151 10.14 -10.42 9.64
C PRO A 151 10.24 -11.46 8.53
N SER A 152 9.09 -11.86 7.95
CA SER A 152 9.03 -12.86 6.89
C SER A 152 9.65 -12.33 5.60
N ILE A 153 9.26 -11.13 5.15
CA ILE A 153 9.82 -10.49 3.96
C ILE A 153 11.32 -10.20 4.14
N ARG A 154 11.73 -9.72 5.33
CA ARG A 154 13.16 -9.53 5.66
C ARG A 154 13.96 -10.82 5.52
N LYS A 155 13.40 -11.96 5.94
CA LYS A 155 14.04 -13.27 5.77
C LYS A 155 14.14 -13.63 4.29
N ILE A 156 13.07 -13.44 3.51
CA ILE A 156 13.03 -13.72 2.08
C ILE A 156 14.09 -12.89 1.35
N MET A 157 14.13 -11.57 1.54
CA MET A 157 15.14 -10.70 0.92
C MET A 157 16.56 -11.14 1.22
N ARG A 158 16.87 -11.44 2.49
CA ARG A 158 18.22 -11.84 2.89
C ARG A 158 18.67 -13.19 2.31
N VAL A 159 17.75 -14.16 2.19
CA VAL A 159 18.09 -15.54 1.83
C VAL A 159 17.92 -15.79 0.33
N ASP A 160 16.81 -15.33 -0.24
CA ASP A 160 16.41 -15.65 -1.60
C ASP A 160 16.87 -14.58 -2.60
N TYR A 161 17.03 -13.32 -2.17
CA TYR A 161 17.40 -12.18 -3.02
C TYR A 161 18.54 -11.32 -2.45
N PRO A 162 19.68 -11.90 -2.02
CA PRO A 162 20.76 -11.17 -1.35
C PRO A 162 21.40 -10.08 -2.21
N GLN A 163 21.24 -10.13 -3.53
CA GLN A 163 21.73 -9.15 -4.49
C GLN A 163 20.87 -7.88 -4.58
N ILE A 164 19.59 -7.95 -4.19
CA ILE A 164 18.67 -6.82 -4.25
C ILE A 164 18.79 -6.03 -2.94
N HIS A 165 19.07 -4.73 -3.04
CA HIS A 165 19.17 -3.89 -1.85
C HIS A 165 17.79 -3.70 -1.22
N HIS A 166 17.67 -4.08 0.06
CA HIS A 166 16.40 -4.04 0.78
C HIS A 166 16.29 -2.79 1.65
N GLU A 167 15.32 -1.95 1.36
CA GLU A 167 14.95 -0.76 2.15
C GLU A 167 13.65 -0.99 2.93
N PHE A 168 13.55 -0.37 4.10
CA PHE A 168 12.35 -0.32 4.90
C PHE A 168 11.57 0.96 4.66
N ASP A 169 10.24 0.85 4.72
CA ASP A 169 9.40 2.02 4.80
C ASP A 169 9.66 2.80 6.10
N ILE A 170 10.28 3.96 5.93
CA ILE A 170 10.64 4.87 7.02
C ILE A 170 9.41 5.36 7.76
N TRP A 171 8.29 5.56 7.05
CA TRP A 171 7.07 6.03 7.70
C TRP A 171 6.57 5.02 8.74
N HIS A 172 6.52 3.73 8.38
CA HIS A 172 6.17 2.68 9.32
C HIS A 172 7.15 2.57 10.50
N VAL A 173 8.46 2.76 10.27
CA VAL A 173 9.46 2.75 11.36
C VAL A 173 9.25 3.92 12.31
N VAL A 174 9.10 5.14 11.79
CA VAL A 174 8.85 6.35 12.59
C VAL A 174 7.55 6.25 13.38
N LYS A 175 6.47 5.77 12.75
CA LYS A 175 5.18 5.52 13.40
C LYS A 175 5.28 4.48 14.52
N GLY A 176 6.03 3.41 14.30
CA GLY A 176 6.32 2.40 15.33
C GLY A 176 7.10 2.98 16.50
N PHE A 177 8.12 3.80 16.22
CA PHE A 177 8.93 4.47 17.24
C PHE A 177 8.11 5.49 18.04
N PHE A 178 7.28 6.30 17.37
CA PHE A 178 6.33 7.23 18.00
C PHE A 178 5.42 6.53 19.01
N LYS A 179 4.83 5.38 18.64
CA LYS A 179 3.99 4.59 19.55
C LYS A 179 4.76 4.09 20.78
N LYS A 180 6.01 3.67 20.61
CA LYS A 180 6.88 3.25 21.73
C LYS A 180 7.16 4.42 22.66
N LEU A 181 7.54 5.58 22.11
CA LEU A 181 7.79 6.80 22.87
C LEU A 181 6.54 7.24 23.66
N LEU A 182 5.38 7.27 23.01
CA LEU A 182 4.11 7.59 23.68
C LEU A 182 3.76 6.62 24.81
N SER A 183 4.08 5.34 24.65
CA SER A 183 3.84 4.34 25.69
C SER A 183 4.72 4.60 26.91
N VAL A 184 6.03 4.81 26.70
CA VAL A 184 6.96 5.04 27.82
C VAL A 184 6.78 6.41 28.47
N SER A 185 6.34 7.42 27.73
CA SER A 185 6.13 8.79 28.23
C SER A 185 4.87 8.94 29.09
N LYS A 186 4.01 7.92 29.15
CA LYS A 186 2.86 7.89 30.07
C LYS A 186 3.26 7.57 31.51
N LYS A 187 4.46 7.00 31.70
CA LYS A 187 5.00 6.72 33.03
C LYS A 187 5.43 8.03 33.70
N LYS A 188 5.16 8.18 35.00
CA LYS A 188 5.40 9.43 35.75
C LYS A 188 6.87 9.84 35.68
N GLU A 189 7.78 8.88 35.77
CA GLU A 189 9.23 9.07 35.69
C GLU A 189 9.76 9.52 34.31
N ASN A 190 8.93 9.43 33.26
CA ASN A 190 9.28 9.73 31.88
C ASN A 190 8.42 10.85 31.25
N VAL A 191 7.65 11.57 32.07
CA VAL A 191 6.73 12.62 31.58
C VAL A 191 7.46 13.71 30.77
N ASP A 192 8.72 13.98 31.13
CA ASP A 192 9.57 14.96 30.43
C ASP A 192 9.90 14.56 28.99
N LEU A 193 9.65 13.32 28.57
CA LEU A 193 9.78 12.91 27.16
C LEU A 193 8.64 13.43 26.28
N GLN A 194 7.45 13.70 26.84
CA GLN A 194 6.26 14.04 26.04
C GLN A 194 6.48 15.24 25.10
N PRO A 195 7.07 16.37 25.54
CA PRO A 195 7.32 17.52 24.67
C PRO A 195 8.29 17.23 23.52
N TRP A 196 9.13 16.19 23.65
CA TRP A 196 10.19 15.86 22.70
C TRP A 196 9.77 14.86 21.63
N ILE A 197 8.67 14.12 21.82
CA ILE A 197 8.28 13.01 20.92
C ILE A 197 8.23 13.45 19.46
N LYS A 198 7.57 14.58 19.16
CA LYS A 198 7.49 15.12 17.80
C LYS A 198 8.86 15.45 17.23
N SER A 199 9.70 16.13 18.01
CA SER A 199 11.08 16.49 17.62
C SER A 199 11.94 15.27 17.35
N ILE A 200 11.82 14.22 18.18
CA ILE A 200 12.56 12.96 18.02
C ILE A 200 12.16 12.26 16.71
N CYS A 201 10.86 12.16 16.43
CA CYS A 201 10.38 11.57 15.17
C CYS A 201 10.81 12.39 13.95
N ASN A 202 10.75 13.71 14.04
CA ASN A 202 11.24 14.60 12.98
C ASN A 202 12.75 14.46 12.78
N HIS A 203 13.52 14.26 13.86
CA HIS A 203 14.96 14.05 13.79
C HIS A 203 15.30 12.72 13.10
N LEU A 204 14.56 11.65 13.36
CA LEU A 204 14.72 10.38 12.64
C LEU A 204 14.49 10.58 11.14
N TRP A 205 13.40 11.26 10.78
CA TRP A 205 13.07 11.58 9.39
C TRP A 205 14.17 12.42 8.73
N TYR A 206 14.65 13.46 9.41
CA TYR A 206 15.75 14.32 8.97
C TYR A 206 17.06 13.55 8.81
N ALA A 207 17.39 12.65 9.75
CA ALA A 207 18.60 11.85 9.69
C ALA A 207 18.59 10.99 8.42
N CYS A 208 17.48 10.29 8.12
CA CYS A 208 17.34 9.51 6.90
C CYS A 208 17.42 10.40 5.64
N ALA A 209 16.71 11.53 5.62
CA ALA A 209 16.69 12.42 4.45
C ALA A 209 18.04 13.10 4.16
N SER A 210 18.88 13.31 5.18
CA SER A 210 20.13 14.07 5.08
C SER A 210 21.40 13.21 5.15
N CYS A 211 21.26 11.87 5.14
CA CYS A 211 22.41 10.95 5.14
C CYS A 211 22.98 10.68 3.74
N ASN A 212 22.34 11.16 2.68
CA ASN A 212 22.78 10.98 1.29
C ASN A 212 23.04 9.52 0.89
N GLY A 213 22.27 8.57 1.44
CA GLY A 213 22.44 7.15 1.14
C GLY A 213 23.50 6.43 1.97
N ASP A 214 24.18 7.11 2.90
CA ASP A 214 25.24 6.53 3.74
C ASP A 214 24.67 6.02 5.09
N PRO A 215 24.69 4.70 5.34
CA PRO A 215 24.20 4.10 6.59
C PRO A 215 24.96 4.52 7.86
N GLU A 216 26.26 4.74 7.75
CA GLU A 216 27.14 5.15 8.84
C GLU A 216 26.80 6.59 9.24
N VAL A 217 26.71 7.49 8.27
CA VAL A 217 26.29 8.88 8.48
C VAL A 217 24.87 8.96 9.05
N LEU A 218 23.95 8.12 8.58
CA LEU A 218 22.60 8.00 9.16
C LEU A 218 22.67 7.60 10.64
N THR A 219 23.49 6.61 10.97
CA THR A 219 23.65 6.14 12.34
C THR A 219 24.25 7.21 13.25
N GLU A 220 25.25 7.95 12.78
CA GLU A 220 25.87 9.07 13.50
C GLU A 220 24.84 10.20 13.75
N LYS A 221 24.14 10.64 12.70
CA LYS A 221 23.06 11.63 12.81
C LYS A 221 21.95 11.18 13.75
N TRP A 222 21.58 9.91 13.74
CA TRP A 222 20.57 9.39 14.66
C TRP A 222 21.03 9.45 16.12
N LYS A 223 22.26 9.00 16.41
CA LYS A 223 22.85 9.04 17.76
C LYS A 223 23.03 10.46 18.28
N SER A 224 23.31 11.43 17.40
CA SER A 224 23.45 12.84 17.75
C SER A 224 22.23 13.41 18.47
N LEU A 225 21.05 12.79 18.31
CA LEU A 225 19.84 13.12 19.06
C LEU A 225 20.07 13.18 20.58
N LEU A 226 20.89 12.27 21.12
CA LEU A 226 21.14 12.18 22.56
C LEU A 226 21.96 13.37 23.09
N HIS A 227 22.80 13.97 22.26
CA HIS A 227 23.49 15.23 22.60
C HIS A 227 22.52 16.40 22.47
N HIS A 228 21.81 16.48 21.34
CA HIS A 228 20.89 17.58 21.04
C HIS A 228 19.81 17.71 22.11
N ILE A 229 19.20 16.62 22.58
CA ILE A 229 18.12 16.70 23.58
C ILE A 229 18.58 17.18 24.97
N CYS A 230 19.89 17.17 25.22
CA CYS A 230 20.53 17.71 26.41
C CYS A 230 21.08 19.13 26.23
N GLY A 231 20.89 19.76 25.07
CA GLY A 231 21.45 21.07 24.74
C GLY A 231 22.94 21.03 24.38
N GLU A 232 23.49 19.84 24.12
CA GLU A 232 24.87 19.68 23.65
C GLU A 232 24.89 19.72 22.12
N HIS A 233 25.31 20.86 21.59
CA HIS A 233 25.33 21.11 20.14
C HIS A 233 26.71 20.94 19.49
N ARG A 234 27.75 20.73 20.31
CA ARG A 234 29.12 20.43 19.90
C ARG A 234 29.66 19.33 20.81
N TRP A 235 30.18 18.26 20.23
CA TRP A 235 30.73 17.12 20.97
C TRP A 235 31.87 16.48 20.20
N GLU A 236 32.64 15.62 20.86
CA GLU A 236 33.69 14.83 20.23
C GLU A 236 33.22 13.38 20.13
N GLU A 237 33.30 12.79 18.93
CA GLU A 237 32.98 11.39 18.69
C GLU A 237 34.07 10.79 17.79
N ASN A 238 34.72 9.71 18.24
CA ASN A 238 35.82 9.05 17.52
C ASN A 238 36.97 10.00 17.12
N GLY A 239 37.31 10.96 18.00
CA GLY A 239 38.39 11.94 17.75
C GLY A 239 38.04 13.00 16.70
N ARG A 240 36.78 13.09 16.26
CA ARG A 240 36.28 14.13 15.36
C ARG A 240 35.33 15.07 16.11
N GLN A 241 35.51 16.37 15.91
CA GLN A 241 34.57 17.35 16.42
C GLN A 241 33.30 17.31 15.57
N GLN A 242 32.18 17.02 16.22
CA GLN A 242 30.85 16.97 15.63
C GLN A 242 30.05 18.20 16.09
N THR A 243 29.24 18.74 15.19
CA THR A 243 28.37 19.89 15.47
C THR A 243 26.99 19.68 14.88
N CYS A 244 25.96 20.29 15.48
CA CYS A 244 24.63 20.29 14.90
C CYS A 244 24.62 21.00 13.53
N ALA A 245 23.74 20.54 12.63
CA ALA A 245 23.57 21.08 11.28
C ALA A 245 22.63 22.30 11.20
N HIS A 246 22.32 22.91 12.34
CA HIS A 246 21.51 24.12 12.43
C HIS A 246 22.33 25.23 13.09
N ASP A 247 21.96 26.49 12.84
CA ASP A 247 22.61 27.64 13.48
C ASP A 247 22.47 27.59 15.01
N ASP A 248 23.37 28.29 15.69
CA ASP A 248 23.34 28.38 17.15
C ASP A 248 21.99 28.95 17.62
N LEU A 249 21.36 28.24 18.54
CA LEU A 249 20.10 28.69 19.12
C LEU A 249 20.34 29.98 19.89
N THR A 250 19.49 30.99 19.65
CA THR A 250 19.48 32.22 20.44
C THR A 250 19.30 31.91 21.93
N HIS A 251 19.80 32.80 22.79
CA HIS A 251 19.67 32.64 24.24
C HIS A 251 18.21 32.41 24.68
N ASP A 252 17.26 33.11 24.07
CA ASP A 252 15.83 32.94 24.34
C ASP A 252 15.28 31.59 23.89
N GLN A 253 15.73 31.08 22.74
CA GLN A 253 15.36 29.73 22.29
C GLN A 253 15.89 28.67 23.26
N GLN A 254 17.17 28.77 23.68
CA GLN A 254 17.74 27.82 24.63
C GLN A 254 17.00 27.82 25.97
N ARG A 255 16.63 29.00 26.49
CA ARG A 255 15.91 29.13 27.76
C ARG A 255 14.49 28.55 27.72
N ARG A 256 13.80 28.62 26.56
CA ARG A 256 12.43 28.11 26.41
C ARG A 256 12.37 26.59 26.23
N LYS A 257 13.47 25.94 25.84
CA LYS A 257 13.54 24.49 25.63
C LYS A 257 13.60 23.77 26.97
N ARG A 258 12.89 22.64 27.07
CA ARG A 258 12.87 21.78 28.25
C ARG A 258 13.92 20.68 28.11
N TRP A 259 15.20 21.06 28.15
CA TRP A 259 16.31 20.11 27.99
C TRP A 259 16.23 18.96 28.99
N LEU A 260 16.56 17.76 28.53
CA LEU A 260 16.66 16.61 29.43
C LEU A 260 18.02 16.61 30.14
N ARG A 261 18.03 16.20 31.40
CA ARG A 261 19.28 15.93 32.14
C ARG A 261 19.75 14.51 31.86
N LYS A 262 21.06 14.31 31.66
CA LYS A 262 21.65 12.98 31.37
C LYS A 262 21.39 11.96 32.48
N GLU A 263 21.23 12.44 33.70
CA GLU A 263 20.97 11.62 34.90
C GLU A 263 19.50 11.24 35.04
N SER A 264 18.60 11.90 34.29
CA SER A 264 17.15 11.67 34.40
C SER A 264 16.74 10.30 33.88
N THR A 265 15.71 9.71 34.51
CA THR A 265 15.12 8.44 34.06
C THR A 265 14.56 8.54 32.64
N ALA A 266 14.01 9.71 32.29
CA ALA A 266 13.55 10.04 30.95
C ALA A 266 14.68 9.90 29.91
N PHE A 267 15.84 10.52 30.15
CA PHE A 267 16.98 10.43 29.26
C PHE A 267 17.51 9.00 29.14
N ARG A 268 17.66 8.29 30.26
CA ARG A 268 18.13 6.88 30.24
C ARG A 268 17.18 6.00 29.44
N THR A 269 15.87 6.14 29.64
CA THR A 269 14.86 5.40 28.87
C THR A 269 14.96 5.72 27.38
N LEU A 270 15.08 7.00 27.01
CA LEU A 270 15.25 7.40 25.61
C LEU A 270 16.54 6.83 25.01
N SER A 271 17.66 6.93 25.72
CA SER A 271 18.96 6.41 25.31
C SER A 271 18.88 4.91 25.00
N THR A 272 18.23 4.11 25.86
CA THR A 272 17.99 2.69 25.59
C THR A 272 17.18 2.46 24.31
N LEU A 273 16.20 3.30 24.01
CA LEU A 273 15.39 3.18 22.78
C LEU A 273 16.17 3.60 21.53
N VAL A 274 16.92 4.71 21.61
CA VAL A 274 17.73 5.27 20.51
C VAL A 274 18.87 4.33 20.13
N LEU A 275 19.55 3.77 21.15
CA LEU A 275 20.69 2.87 20.97
C LEU A 275 20.30 1.39 20.88
N HIS A 276 19.00 1.09 20.77
CA HIS A 276 18.54 -0.29 20.73
C HIS A 276 19.19 -1.03 19.53
N PRO A 277 19.88 -2.18 19.73
CA PRO A 277 20.68 -2.83 18.68
C PRO A 277 19.88 -3.12 17.39
N ASN A 278 18.63 -3.59 17.53
CA ASN A 278 17.76 -3.84 16.38
C ASN A 278 17.44 -2.55 15.60
N LEU A 279 17.24 -1.42 16.26
CA LEU A 279 16.95 -0.15 15.58
C LEU A 279 18.19 0.34 14.83
N LEU A 280 19.35 0.29 15.46
CA LEU A 280 20.63 0.66 14.82
C LEU A 280 20.93 -0.24 13.61
N LYS A 281 20.63 -1.54 13.71
CA LYS A 281 20.75 -2.45 12.55
C LYS A 281 19.81 -2.06 11.42
N ASP A 282 18.59 -1.63 11.75
CA ASP A 282 17.60 -1.23 10.75
C ASP A 282 17.90 0.13 10.11
N MET A 283 18.71 0.99 10.74
CA MET A 283 19.18 2.25 10.11
C MET A 283 19.83 1.98 8.75
N ARG A 284 20.58 0.87 8.62
CA ARG A 284 21.23 0.49 7.36
C ARG A 284 20.26 0.19 6.22
N GLN A 285 18.99 -0.04 6.52
CA GLN A 285 17.92 -0.28 5.54
C GLN A 285 16.98 0.93 5.42
N MET A 286 17.43 2.13 5.79
CA MET A 286 16.65 3.37 5.66
C MET A 286 17.45 4.51 5.02
N ALA A 287 18.67 4.22 4.54
CA ALA A 287 19.62 5.22 4.09
C ALA A 287 19.19 5.85 2.76
N LEU A 288 18.48 5.11 1.91
CA LEU A 288 17.98 5.61 0.62
C LEU A 288 16.69 6.44 0.74
N PHE A 289 16.24 6.70 1.96
CA PHE A 289 15.08 7.55 2.25
C PHE A 289 13.80 7.15 1.49
N LYS A 290 13.49 5.84 1.46
CA LYS A 290 12.32 5.28 0.76
C LYS A 290 11.10 5.14 1.69
N HIS A 291 9.91 5.28 1.13
CA HIS A 291 8.65 5.09 1.85
C HIS A 291 7.50 4.62 0.94
N THR A 292 6.52 3.91 1.50
CA THR A 292 5.42 3.25 0.76
C THR A 292 4.11 4.04 0.73
N GLY A 293 4.12 5.34 1.07
CA GLY A 293 2.90 6.15 1.16
C GLY A 293 2.01 6.15 -0.09
N ASN A 294 2.58 6.02 -1.29
CA ASN A 294 1.80 5.93 -2.53
C ASN A 294 1.07 4.59 -2.72
N LEU A 295 1.56 3.50 -2.11
CA LEU A 295 0.82 2.25 -2.03
C LEU A 295 -0.42 2.39 -1.14
N GLU A 296 -0.40 3.22 -0.08
CA GLU A 296 -1.62 3.51 0.70
C GLU A 296 -2.69 4.26 -0.13
N VAL A 297 -2.25 5.14 -1.04
CA VAL A 297 -3.14 5.81 -2.01
C VAL A 297 -3.75 4.79 -2.96
N TYR A 298 -2.94 3.91 -3.53
CA TYR A 298 -3.43 2.81 -4.37
C TYR A 298 -4.40 1.89 -3.60
N HIS A 299 -4.10 1.52 -2.36
CA HIS A 299 -4.99 0.70 -1.52
C HIS A 299 -6.34 1.36 -1.25
N SER A 300 -6.39 2.70 -1.26
CA SER A 300 -7.64 3.46 -1.21
C SER A 300 -8.43 3.37 -2.52
N VAL A 301 -7.76 3.36 -3.68
CA VAL A 301 -8.39 3.07 -4.99
C VAL A 301 -8.86 1.62 -5.04
N LEU A 302 -8.07 0.66 -4.58
CA LEU A 302 -8.43 -0.75 -4.52
C LEU A 302 -9.69 -0.99 -3.67
N LEU A 303 -9.93 -0.20 -2.63
CA LEU A 303 -11.18 -0.25 -1.85
C LEU A 303 -12.44 0.08 -2.66
N LYS A 304 -12.34 0.93 -3.70
CA LYS A 304 -13.44 1.26 -4.60
C LYS A 304 -13.94 0.03 -5.35
N TYR A 305 -13.01 -0.81 -5.82
CA TYR A 305 -13.30 -1.99 -6.63
C TYR A 305 -13.43 -3.27 -5.80
N CYS A 306 -12.64 -3.40 -4.74
CA CYS A 306 -12.51 -4.57 -3.86
C CYS A 306 -12.82 -4.17 -2.40
N ARG A 307 -14.08 -3.80 -2.13
CA ARG A 307 -14.55 -3.38 -0.80
C ARG A 307 -14.38 -4.51 0.23
N LYS A 308 -14.00 -4.15 1.47
CA LYS A 308 -13.67 -5.14 2.51
C LYS A 308 -14.86 -5.88 3.13
N ASN A 309 -16.06 -5.36 2.91
CA ASN A 309 -17.31 -5.90 3.46
C ASN A 309 -18.07 -6.78 2.45
N LEU A 310 -17.52 -6.98 1.25
CA LEU A 310 -18.15 -7.76 0.19
C LEU A 310 -17.28 -8.93 -0.20
N HIS A 311 -17.93 -10.04 -0.55
CA HIS A 311 -17.27 -11.22 -1.11
C HIS A 311 -17.34 -11.18 -2.63
N PHE A 312 -16.24 -11.56 -3.27
CA PHE A 312 -16.15 -11.72 -4.72
C PHE A 312 -15.50 -13.08 -5.05
N HIS A 313 -15.89 -13.66 -6.18
CA HIS A 313 -15.20 -14.84 -6.72
C HIS A 313 -13.81 -14.47 -7.25
N TYR A 314 -12.91 -15.46 -7.36
CA TYR A 314 -11.52 -15.24 -7.75
C TYR A 314 -11.39 -14.42 -9.04
N SER A 315 -12.06 -14.82 -10.11
CA SER A 315 -12.04 -14.11 -11.41
C SER A 315 -12.52 -12.65 -11.30
N SER A 316 -13.53 -12.40 -10.48
CA SER A 316 -14.04 -11.05 -10.22
C SER A 316 -13.07 -10.23 -9.37
N MET A 317 -12.41 -10.84 -8.37
CA MET A 317 -11.35 -10.20 -7.59
C MET A 317 -10.18 -9.79 -8.48
N THR A 318 -9.71 -10.69 -9.35
CA THR A 318 -8.64 -10.41 -10.32
C THR A 318 -9.00 -9.22 -11.21
N ALA A 319 -10.15 -9.28 -11.88
CA ALA A 319 -10.60 -8.18 -12.75
C ALA A 319 -10.78 -6.85 -12.01
N ARG A 320 -11.31 -6.88 -10.79
CA ARG A 320 -11.47 -5.68 -9.96
C ARG A 320 -10.14 -5.10 -9.48
N SER A 321 -9.17 -5.95 -9.17
CA SER A 321 -7.79 -5.50 -8.89
C SER A 321 -7.13 -4.88 -10.12
N GLN A 322 -7.31 -5.47 -11.31
CA GLN A 322 -6.84 -4.90 -12.59
C GLN A 322 -7.46 -3.52 -12.86
N LEU A 323 -8.76 -3.36 -12.63
CA LEU A 323 -9.45 -2.06 -12.73
C LEU A 323 -8.89 -1.04 -11.73
N ALA A 324 -8.57 -1.46 -10.51
CA ALA A 324 -7.96 -0.59 -9.52
C ALA A 324 -6.56 -0.13 -9.95
N VAL A 325 -5.76 -1.03 -10.54
CA VAL A 325 -4.44 -0.69 -11.10
C VAL A 325 -4.58 0.32 -12.23
N MET A 326 -5.47 0.09 -13.20
CA MET A 326 -5.68 1.02 -14.32
C MET A 326 -6.14 2.41 -13.83
N ASP A 327 -7.10 2.47 -12.90
CA ASP A 327 -7.61 3.73 -12.33
C ASP A 327 -6.51 4.50 -11.58
N HIS A 328 -5.69 3.81 -10.78
CA HIS A 328 -4.56 4.42 -10.07
C HIS A 328 -3.48 4.91 -11.06
N ASN A 329 -3.07 4.06 -12.00
CA ASN A 329 -1.98 4.36 -12.94
C ASN A 329 -2.31 5.55 -13.85
N GLU A 330 -3.58 5.74 -14.22
CA GLU A 330 -4.03 6.92 -14.96
C GLU A 330 -3.99 8.20 -14.11
N ASN A 331 -4.22 8.08 -12.79
CA ASN A 331 -4.49 9.23 -11.91
C ASN A 331 -3.39 9.55 -10.88
N VAL A 332 -2.29 8.81 -10.85
CA VAL A 332 -1.23 8.98 -9.81
C VAL A 332 -0.40 10.25 -9.99
N ASN A 333 -0.18 10.70 -11.23
CA ASN A 333 0.68 11.85 -11.56
C ASN A 333 -0.09 13.16 -11.81
N ARG A 334 -1.27 13.30 -11.21
CA ARG A 334 -2.10 14.51 -11.34
C ARG A 334 -1.39 15.73 -10.78
N GLN A 335 -1.54 16.86 -11.47
CA GLN A 335 -0.95 18.12 -11.05
C GLN A 335 -1.78 18.79 -9.96
N GLN A 336 -1.15 19.70 -9.22
CA GLN A 336 -1.88 20.55 -8.28
C GLN A 336 -2.78 21.49 -9.07
N ALA A 337 -4.07 21.51 -8.74
CA ALA A 337 -5.03 22.40 -9.38
C ALA A 337 -4.65 23.85 -9.12
N THR A 338 -4.79 24.69 -10.15
CA THR A 338 -4.57 26.13 -10.08
C THR A 338 -5.88 26.90 -10.25
N THR A 339 -5.92 28.15 -9.79
CA THR A 339 -6.97 29.09 -10.16
C THR A 339 -6.82 29.51 -11.62
N SER A 340 -7.81 30.23 -12.16
CA SER A 340 -7.70 30.85 -13.50
C SER A 340 -6.49 31.78 -13.64
N SER A 341 -5.97 32.31 -12.52
CA SER A 341 -4.78 33.15 -12.46
C SER A 341 -3.48 32.38 -12.20
N GLY A 342 -3.49 31.04 -12.26
CA GLY A 342 -2.30 30.20 -12.07
C GLY A 342 -1.89 29.97 -10.61
N VAL A 343 -2.70 30.39 -9.63
CA VAL A 343 -2.35 30.25 -8.21
C VAL A 343 -2.63 28.83 -7.71
N PRO A 344 -1.68 28.13 -7.07
CA PRO A 344 -1.91 26.78 -6.56
C PRO A 344 -3.02 26.73 -5.52
N ARG A 345 -3.96 25.80 -5.69
CA ARG A 345 -5.12 25.66 -4.81
C ARG A 345 -4.80 24.77 -3.62
N TYR A 346 -5.28 25.21 -2.45
CA TYR A 346 -5.21 24.48 -1.20
C TYR A 346 -6.59 24.40 -0.56
N ASN A 347 -6.83 23.32 0.18
CA ASN A 347 -7.90 23.20 1.16
C ASN A 347 -7.27 23.27 2.55
N ILE A 348 -7.98 23.82 3.53
CA ILE A 348 -7.50 23.83 4.92
C ILE A 348 -8.19 22.67 5.65
N VAL A 349 -7.39 21.80 6.27
CA VAL A 349 -7.88 20.62 7.00
C VAL A 349 -7.38 20.64 8.44
N PHE A 350 -8.18 20.11 9.37
CA PHE A 350 -7.81 19.94 10.77
C PHE A 350 -7.65 18.45 11.10
N PRO A 351 -6.45 17.86 10.99
CA PRO A 351 -6.26 16.44 11.27
C PRO A 351 -6.33 16.18 12.77
N LYS A 352 -7.11 15.17 13.17
CA LYS A 352 -7.25 14.75 14.58
C LYS A 352 -5.91 14.44 15.27
N GLN A 353 -4.92 13.99 14.51
CA GLN A 353 -3.59 13.62 15.02
C GLN A 353 -2.76 14.86 15.40
N ASN A 354 -2.73 15.87 14.54
CA ASN A 354 -1.92 17.08 14.76
C ASN A 354 -2.65 18.12 15.61
N LYS A 355 -3.99 18.08 15.64
CA LYS A 355 -4.85 19.08 16.29
C LYS A 355 -4.50 20.52 15.89
N ASP A 356 -4.18 20.70 14.61
CA ASP A 356 -3.77 21.98 14.05
C ASP A 356 -4.29 22.13 12.61
N TRP A 357 -4.40 23.36 12.12
CA TRP A 357 -4.84 23.64 10.75
C TRP A 357 -3.68 23.47 9.77
N LEU A 358 -3.88 22.65 8.75
CA LEU A 358 -2.88 22.36 7.72
C LEU A 358 -3.43 22.69 6.34
N ALA A 359 -2.59 23.28 5.49
CA ALA A 359 -2.87 23.41 4.07
C ALA A 359 -2.65 22.06 3.36
N ARG A 360 -3.68 21.59 2.67
CA ARG A 360 -3.67 20.38 1.84
C ARG A 360 -3.80 20.78 0.38
N ARG A 361 -2.89 20.31 -0.48
CA ARG A 361 -2.95 20.56 -1.93
C ARG A 361 -4.26 20.00 -2.51
N ILE A 362 -4.91 20.77 -3.37
CA ILE A 362 -6.02 20.31 -4.20
C ILE A 362 -5.44 19.91 -5.54
N TYR A 363 -5.70 18.68 -5.98
CA TYR A 363 -5.26 18.17 -7.28
C TYR A 363 -6.34 18.34 -8.33
N GLU A 364 -5.94 18.29 -9.59
CA GLU A 364 -6.87 18.24 -10.73
C GLU A 364 -7.87 17.08 -10.60
N PRO A 365 -9.06 17.20 -11.21
CA PRO A 365 -10.02 16.10 -11.27
C PRO A 365 -9.39 14.83 -11.86
N THR A 366 -9.85 13.67 -11.41
CA THR A 366 -9.43 12.40 -12.00
C THR A 366 -9.99 12.25 -13.41
N THR A 367 -9.18 11.78 -14.34
CA THR A 367 -9.65 11.29 -15.65
C THR A 367 -10.10 9.84 -15.51
N GLN A 368 -10.98 9.37 -16.40
CA GLN A 368 -11.49 8.01 -16.39
C GLN A 368 -11.47 7.41 -17.81
N ASN A 369 -10.48 7.82 -18.61
CA ASN A 369 -10.38 7.52 -20.04
C ASN A 369 -10.25 6.01 -20.28
N PHE A 370 -9.59 5.29 -19.37
CA PHE A 370 -9.50 3.83 -19.43
C PHE A 370 -10.88 3.15 -19.48
N ARG A 371 -11.93 3.75 -18.90
CA ARG A 371 -13.29 3.16 -18.94
C ARG A 371 -13.93 3.28 -20.30
N ASP A 372 -13.71 4.39 -20.99
CA ASP A 372 -14.26 4.60 -22.34
C ASP A 372 -13.62 3.60 -23.31
N GLU A 373 -12.30 3.38 -23.18
CA GLU A 373 -11.59 2.35 -23.93
C GLU A 373 -12.10 0.93 -23.59
N LEU A 374 -12.31 0.60 -22.31
CA LEU A 374 -12.90 -0.67 -21.92
C LEU A 374 -14.30 -0.87 -22.53
N LEU A 375 -15.13 0.16 -22.57
CA LEU A 375 -16.47 0.10 -23.17
C LEU A 375 -16.39 -0.20 -24.67
N GLN A 376 -15.48 0.47 -25.39
CA GLN A 376 -15.24 0.21 -26.81
C GLN A 376 -14.79 -1.24 -27.03
N ARG A 377 -13.76 -1.70 -26.30
CA ARG A 377 -13.23 -3.07 -26.41
C ARG A 377 -14.27 -4.14 -26.07
N VAL A 378 -15.20 -3.87 -25.15
CA VAL A 378 -16.32 -4.78 -24.85
C VAL A 378 -17.27 -4.91 -26.04
N GLN A 379 -17.55 -3.82 -26.76
CA GLN A 379 -18.36 -3.86 -27.97
C GLN A 379 -17.66 -4.63 -29.09
N GLU A 380 -16.36 -4.41 -29.26
CA GLU A 380 -15.52 -5.14 -30.22
C GLU A 380 -15.50 -6.65 -29.91
N ARG A 381 -15.21 -7.01 -28.66
CA ARG A 381 -15.24 -8.42 -28.21
C ARG A 381 -16.61 -9.07 -28.40
N ARG A 382 -17.70 -8.31 -28.22
CA ARG A 382 -19.05 -8.84 -28.45
C ARG A 382 -19.31 -9.12 -29.93
N SER A 383 -18.71 -8.34 -30.83
CA SER A 383 -18.84 -8.49 -32.28
C SER A 383 -17.95 -9.59 -32.87
N ASP A 384 -16.94 -10.04 -32.12
CA ASP A 384 -16.06 -11.14 -32.53
C ASP A 384 -16.85 -12.48 -32.66
N PRO A 385 -16.88 -13.10 -33.85
CA PRO A 385 -17.60 -14.35 -34.08
C PRO A 385 -17.02 -15.55 -33.31
N ASN A 386 -15.77 -15.47 -32.86
CA ASN A 386 -15.12 -16.54 -32.09
C ASN A 386 -15.53 -16.51 -30.61
N VAL A 387 -16.11 -15.41 -30.13
CA VAL A 387 -16.53 -15.25 -28.74
C VAL A 387 -17.96 -15.78 -28.56
N ARG A 388 -18.09 -16.82 -27.75
CA ARG A 388 -19.36 -17.48 -27.48
C ARG A 388 -19.86 -17.15 -26.08
N PHE A 389 -21.10 -16.68 -26.00
CA PHE A 389 -21.73 -16.34 -24.72
C PHE A 389 -21.91 -17.58 -23.84
N LYS A 390 -21.48 -17.48 -22.57
CA LYS A 390 -21.51 -18.59 -21.58
C LYS A 390 -20.60 -19.78 -21.94
N ASP A 391 -19.74 -19.65 -22.94
CA ASP A 391 -18.78 -20.69 -23.28
C ASP A 391 -17.52 -20.51 -22.42
N PRO A 392 -17.07 -21.56 -21.68
CA PRO A 392 -15.82 -21.49 -20.91
C PRO A 392 -14.59 -21.14 -21.74
N SER A 393 -14.55 -21.51 -23.03
CA SER A 393 -13.44 -21.16 -23.94
C SER A 393 -13.29 -19.66 -24.18
N SER A 394 -14.37 -18.90 -23.96
CA SER A 394 -14.40 -17.43 -24.08
C SER A 394 -14.12 -16.72 -22.75
N GLN A 395 -13.79 -17.46 -21.69
CA GLN A 395 -13.49 -16.91 -20.35
C GLN A 395 -11.98 -16.91 -20.10
N VAL A 396 -11.55 -16.10 -19.13
CA VAL A 396 -10.15 -16.10 -18.69
C VAL A 396 -9.84 -17.40 -17.95
N SER A 397 -8.73 -18.04 -18.30
CA SER A 397 -8.21 -19.21 -17.58
C SER A 397 -7.85 -18.84 -16.15
N LEU A 398 -8.40 -19.59 -15.20
CA LEU A 398 -8.12 -19.37 -13.78
C LEU A 398 -7.03 -20.35 -13.31
N PRO A 399 -6.21 -19.94 -12.32
CA PRO A 399 -5.30 -20.86 -11.67
C PRO A 399 -6.07 -21.99 -10.96
N ASP A 400 -5.42 -23.15 -10.84
CA ASP A 400 -5.99 -24.30 -10.13
C ASP A 400 -5.99 -24.03 -8.62
N ILE A 401 -7.09 -23.46 -8.13
CA ILE A 401 -7.28 -23.08 -6.73
C ILE A 401 -8.65 -23.60 -6.28
N PRO A 402 -8.77 -24.12 -5.04
CA PRO A 402 -10.07 -24.53 -4.49
C PRO A 402 -11.13 -23.43 -4.58
N CYS A 403 -12.35 -23.84 -4.96
CA CYS A 403 -13.49 -22.91 -5.06
C CYS A 403 -13.90 -22.35 -3.68
N ASN A 404 -13.80 -23.19 -2.64
CA ASN A 404 -14.09 -22.82 -1.27
C ASN A 404 -12.88 -23.06 -0.34
N ILE A 405 -12.88 -22.38 0.80
CA ILE A 405 -11.83 -22.47 1.82
C ILE A 405 -12.09 -23.59 2.84
N ALA A 406 -13.20 -24.32 2.70
CA ALA A 406 -13.60 -25.32 3.69
C ALA A 406 -12.68 -26.54 3.56
N THR A 407 -11.96 -26.85 4.64
CA THR A 407 -11.08 -28.02 4.71
C THR A 407 -11.82 -29.32 5.03
N LYS A 408 -13.12 -29.22 5.33
CA LYS A 408 -14.00 -30.34 5.66
C LYS A 408 -15.25 -30.28 4.77
N PRO A 409 -15.86 -31.44 4.47
CA PRO A 409 -17.14 -31.48 3.77
C PRO A 409 -18.18 -30.61 4.46
N LYS A 410 -19.03 -29.98 3.65
CA LYS A 410 -20.17 -29.20 4.17
C LYS A 410 -21.08 -30.15 4.97
N PRO A 411 -21.31 -29.90 6.26
CA PRO A 411 -22.22 -30.73 7.05
C PRO A 411 -23.66 -30.55 6.55
N ASP A 412 -24.51 -31.49 6.95
CA ASP A 412 -25.96 -31.32 6.83
C ASP A 412 -26.41 -30.00 7.51
N LYS A 413 -27.32 -29.27 6.85
CA LYS A 413 -27.68 -27.90 7.26
C LYS A 413 -28.43 -27.93 8.57
N GLU A 414 -29.39 -28.83 8.70
CA GLU A 414 -30.23 -29.03 9.87
C GLU A 414 -29.35 -29.45 11.06
N ALA A 415 -28.43 -30.39 10.85
CA ALA A 415 -27.46 -30.79 11.88
C ALA A 415 -26.53 -29.64 12.32
N ALA A 416 -26.09 -28.78 11.40
CA ALA A 416 -25.26 -27.63 11.72
C ALA A 416 -26.03 -26.57 12.53
N ILE A 417 -27.30 -26.33 12.18
CA ILE A 417 -28.19 -25.42 12.92
C ILE A 417 -28.49 -25.98 14.32
N ALA A 418 -28.75 -27.28 14.45
CA ALA A 418 -29.00 -27.91 15.74
C ALA A 418 -27.80 -27.80 16.70
N LYS A 419 -26.57 -27.79 16.16
CA LYS A 419 -25.33 -27.59 16.94
C LYS A 419 -25.02 -26.11 17.20
N HIS A 420 -25.77 -25.17 16.64
CA HIS A 420 -25.51 -23.75 16.82
C HIS A 420 -25.94 -23.31 18.22
N VAL A 421 -24.96 -23.02 19.08
CA VAL A 421 -25.20 -22.46 20.42
C VAL A 421 -24.83 -20.98 20.41
N SER A 422 -25.81 -20.11 20.72
CA SER A 422 -25.56 -18.68 20.89
C SER A 422 -24.78 -18.43 22.18
N ARG A 423 -23.79 -17.52 22.12
CA ARG A 423 -23.05 -17.04 23.32
C ARG A 423 -23.92 -16.18 24.24
N PHE A 424 -25.06 -15.72 23.74
CA PHE A 424 -26.10 -15.09 24.52
C PHE A 424 -27.26 -16.09 24.57
N SER A 425 -27.39 -16.80 25.69
CA SER A 425 -28.64 -17.47 26.03
C SER A 425 -29.73 -16.40 26.21
N LYS A 426 -30.98 -16.74 25.88
CA LYS A 426 -32.17 -15.96 26.26
C LYS A 426 -32.15 -15.61 27.74
#